data_AF-A0A2V9T8G4-F1
#
_entry.id   AF-A0A2V9T8G4-F1
#
_cell.length_a   1.000
_cell.length_b   1.000
_cell.length_c   1.000
_cell.angle_alpha   90.00
_cell.angle_beta   90.00
_cell.angle_gamma   90.00
#
_symmetry.space_group_name_H-M   'P 1'
#
loop_
_entity.id
_entity.type
_entity.pdbx_description
1 polymer ?
#
loop_
_entity_poly.entity_id
_entity_poly.type
_entity_poly.pdbx_seq_one_letter_code
_entity_poly.pdbx_strand_id
1 'polypeptide(L)'
;MIDQAIVDAYGEEEQAGGFFTMIEEHLALPFPVKVLGVDADVEKVDMTLDGQIVAICRRGKRRQKIPILDLPLPTPAPAGVEWIVAYRHWRRGSW
;
A
#
# COMPACT_ATOMS: atom_id res chain seq x y z
N MET A 1 8.71 1.28 12.66
CA MET A 1 7.92 1.82 11.53
C MET A 1 6.46 1.93 11.90
N ILE A 2 5.84 0.88 12.44
CA ILE A 2 4.44 0.93 12.88
C ILE A 2 4.16 2.08 13.85
N ASP A 3 4.99 2.25 14.90
CA ASP A 3 4.85 3.36 15.86
C ASP A 3 4.85 4.76 15.23
N GLN A 4 5.60 4.94 14.13
CA GLN A 4 5.64 6.20 13.40
C GLN A 4 4.36 6.40 12.58
N ALA A 5 3.79 5.34 12.02
CA ALA A 5 2.55 5.40 11.25
C ALA A 5 1.30 5.58 12.12
N ILE A 6 1.36 5.23 13.41
CA ILE A 6 0.19 5.30 14.32
C ILE A 6 0.34 6.37 15.41
N VAL A 7 1.29 7.29 15.25
CA VAL A 7 1.49 8.39 16.20
C VAL A 7 0.21 9.23 16.25
N ASP A 8 -0.31 9.44 17.46
CA ASP A 8 -1.54 10.20 17.71
C ASP A 8 -2.83 9.59 17.09
N ALA A 9 -2.85 8.28 16.85
CA ALA A 9 -4.05 7.57 16.40
C ALA A 9 -4.78 6.88 17.57
N TYR A 10 -6.07 7.17 17.72
CA TYR A 10 -6.95 6.71 18.80
C TYR A 10 -7.88 5.55 18.37
N GLY A 11 -7.78 5.08 17.13
CA GLY A 11 -8.56 3.95 16.63
C GLY A 11 -8.02 3.33 15.33
N GLU A 12 -8.55 2.17 14.94
CA GLU A 12 -8.11 1.41 13.77
C GLU A 12 -8.16 2.22 12.46
N GLU A 13 -9.19 3.04 12.30
CA GLU A 13 -9.38 3.91 11.14
C GLU A 13 -8.28 4.98 11.04
N GLU A 14 -7.99 5.66 12.15
CA GLU A 14 -6.93 6.67 12.22
C GLU A 14 -5.54 6.03 12.02
N GLN A 15 -5.33 4.84 12.58
CA GLN A 15 -4.10 4.08 12.37
C GLN A 15 -3.92 3.72 10.89
N ALA A 16 -4.97 3.24 10.22
CA ALA A 16 -4.94 2.96 8.79
C ALA A 16 -4.66 4.24 7.97
N GLY A 17 -5.24 5.38 8.37
CA GLY A 17 -4.96 6.71 7.83
C GLY A 17 -3.48 7.08 7.90
N GLY A 18 -2.86 6.90 9.07
CA GLY A 18 -1.44 7.19 9.23
C GLY A 18 -0.53 6.26 8.41
N PHE A 19 -0.86 4.97 8.29
CA PHE A 19 -0.17 4.08 7.36
C PHE A 19 -0.31 4.53 5.89
N PHE A 20 -1.49 4.99 5.49
CA PHE A 20 -1.71 5.49 4.15
C PHE A 20 -0.79 6.67 3.84
N THR A 21 -0.71 7.66 4.73
CA THR A 21 0.20 8.80 4.58
C THR A 21 1.64 8.34 4.43
N MET A 22 2.13 7.44 5.29
CA MET A 22 3.51 6.97 5.21
C MET A 22 3.79 6.22 3.89
N ILE A 23 2.85 5.41 3.41
CA ILE A 23 2.97 4.70 2.12
C ILE A 23 2.94 5.71 0.96
N GLU A 24 2.02 6.67 0.96
CA GLU A 24 1.90 7.66 -0.12
C GLU A 24 3.15 8.53 -0.26
N GLU A 25 3.74 8.96 0.85
CA GLU A 25 4.90 9.85 0.85
C GLU A 25 6.22 9.15 0.48
N HIS A 26 6.38 7.87 0.85
CA HIS A 26 7.68 7.20 0.76
C HIS A 26 7.77 6.15 -0.35
N LEU A 27 6.64 5.59 -0.81
CA LEU A 27 6.65 4.54 -1.82
C LEU A 27 7.09 5.11 -3.18
N ALA A 28 8.23 4.64 -3.67
CA ALA A 28 8.70 5.01 -4.99
C ALA A 28 7.76 4.46 -6.06
N LEU A 29 7.23 5.35 -6.90
CA LEU A 29 6.29 5.07 -7.98
C LEU A 29 6.76 5.72 -9.30
N PRO A 30 6.40 5.16 -10.46
CA PRO A 30 5.72 3.87 -10.63
C PRO A 30 6.68 2.68 -10.48
N PHE A 31 6.14 1.49 -10.20
CA PHE A 31 6.91 0.22 -10.25
C PHE A 31 6.09 -0.92 -10.86
N PRO A 32 6.75 -1.90 -11.51
CA PRO A 32 6.06 -3.01 -12.15
C PRO A 32 5.58 -4.04 -11.12
N VAL A 33 4.44 -4.66 -11.42
CA VAL A 33 3.86 -5.75 -10.63
C VAL A 33 3.20 -6.78 -11.54
N LYS A 34 3.18 -8.05 -11.09
CA LYS A 34 2.48 -9.14 -11.77
C LYS A 34 1.32 -9.64 -10.91
N VAL A 35 0.10 -9.25 -11.25
CA VAL A 35 -1.12 -9.61 -10.51
C VAL A 35 -1.82 -10.73 -11.25
N LEU A 36 -1.96 -11.90 -10.62
CA LEU A 36 -2.56 -13.10 -11.24
C LEU A 36 -1.98 -13.42 -12.63
N GLY A 37 -0.66 -13.27 -12.79
CA GLY A 37 0.04 -13.51 -14.05
C GLY A 37 0.05 -12.34 -15.04
N VAL A 38 -0.69 -11.26 -14.76
CA VAL A 38 -0.83 -10.09 -15.62
C VAL A 38 0.12 -8.97 -15.20
N ASP A 39 0.93 -8.47 -16.13
CA ASP A 39 1.80 -7.32 -15.92
C ASP A 39 1.01 -6.00 -15.89
N ALA A 40 1.35 -5.17 -14.90
CA ALA A 40 0.82 -3.83 -14.70
C ALA A 40 1.86 -2.95 -13.99
N ASP A 41 1.65 -1.64 -14.00
CA ASP A 41 2.43 -0.68 -13.20
C ASP A 41 1.58 -0.18 -12.04
N VAL A 42 2.11 -0.19 -10.82
CA VAL A 42 1.53 0.57 -9.71
C VAL A 42 1.88 2.04 -9.93
N GLU A 43 0.88 2.89 -10.14
CA GLU A 43 1.11 4.32 -10.43
C GLU A 43 0.85 5.23 -9.23
N LYS A 44 -0.05 4.80 -8.34
CA LYS A 44 -0.38 5.52 -7.11
C LYS A 44 -0.95 4.56 -6.07
N VAL A 45 -0.99 5.01 -4.83
CA VAL A 45 -1.84 4.47 -3.78
C VAL A 45 -3.03 5.40 -3.54
N ASP A 46 -4.09 4.88 -2.95
CA ASP A 46 -5.30 5.63 -2.63
C ASP A 46 -5.95 5.01 -1.39
N MET A 47 -6.84 5.75 -0.74
CA MET A 47 -7.69 5.24 0.33
C MET A 47 -9.16 5.34 -0.10
N THR A 48 -9.89 4.25 0.03
CA THR A 48 -11.32 4.23 -0.26
C THR A 48 -12.12 4.90 0.86
N LEU A 49 -13.40 5.19 0.60
CA LEU A 49 -14.29 5.81 1.59
C LEU A 49 -14.52 4.95 2.84
N ASP A 50 -14.33 3.63 2.72
CA ASP A 50 -14.38 2.66 3.81
C ASP A 50 -13.00 2.40 4.46
N GLY A 51 -12.00 3.26 4.20
CA GLY A 51 -10.71 3.22 4.87
C GLY A 51 -9.73 2.15 4.36
N GLN A 52 -10.02 1.51 3.22
CA GLN A 52 -9.14 0.51 2.63
C GLN A 52 -8.05 1.18 1.77
N ILE A 53 -6.78 0.88 2.09
CA ILE A 53 -5.65 1.28 1.25
C ILE A 53 -5.61 0.38 0.01
N VAL A 54 -5.60 1.00 -1.17
CA VAL A 54 -5.55 0.33 -2.47
C VAL A 54 -4.40 0.87 -3.33
N ALA A 55 -3.75 -0.01 -4.06
CA ALA A 55 -2.86 0.34 -5.15
C ALA A 55 -3.66 0.52 -6.46
N ILE A 56 -3.35 1.58 -7.20
CA ILE A 56 -3.91 1.79 -8.54
C ILE A 56 -2.93 1.25 -9.56
N CYS A 57 -3.28 0.11 -10.13
CA CYS A 57 -2.46 -0.57 -11.13
C CYS A 57 -2.96 -0.22 -12.53
N ARG A 58 -2.08 0.27 -13.41
CA ARG A 58 -2.37 0.55 -14.81
C ARG A 58 -1.87 -0.56 -15.71
N ARG A 59 -2.71 -0.97 -16.66
CA ARG A 59 -2.33 -1.77 -17.82
C ARG A 59 -2.86 -1.11 -19.09
N GLY A 60 -1.97 -0.54 -19.89
CA GLY A 60 -2.35 0.26 -21.05
C GLY A 60 -3.24 1.43 -20.65
N LYS A 61 -4.48 1.47 -21.15
CA LYS A 61 -5.48 2.51 -20.83
C LYS A 61 -6.38 2.17 -19.65
N ARG A 62 -6.28 0.96 -19.09
CA ARG A 62 -7.15 0.51 -17.99
C ARG A 62 -6.44 0.70 -16.65
N ARG A 63 -7.20 1.10 -15.64
CA ARG A 63 -6.76 1.15 -14.24
C ARG A 63 -7.63 0.25 -13.40
N GLN A 64 -7.03 -0.38 -12.40
CA GLN A 64 -7.70 -1.24 -11.44
C GLN A 64 -7.21 -0.94 -10.03
N LYS A 65 -8.14 -0.94 -9.08
CA LYS A 65 -7.84 -0.89 -7.65
C LYS A 65 -7.50 -2.31 -7.18
N ILE A 66 -6.36 -2.47 -6.52
CA ILE A 66 -5.96 -3.72 -5.88
C ILE A 66 -5.72 -3.41 -4.41
N PRO A 67 -6.36 -4.11 -3.46
CA PRO A 67 -6.07 -3.96 -2.04
C PRO A 67 -4.57 -4.03 -1.77
N ILE A 68 -4.02 -3.12 -0.98
CA ILE A 68 -2.58 -3.08 -0.71
C ILE A 68 -2.09 -4.38 -0.03
N LEU A 69 -3.00 -5.07 0.68
CA LEU A 69 -2.76 -6.37 1.30
C LEU A 69 -2.56 -7.49 0.26
N ASP A 70 -3.17 -7.36 -0.91
CA ASP A 70 -3.11 -8.34 -1.99
C ASP A 70 -2.06 -7.99 -3.06
N LEU A 71 -1.42 -6.82 -2.96
CA LEU A 71 -0.46 -6.34 -3.95
C LEU A 71 0.83 -7.21 -3.97
N PRO A 72 1.18 -7.89 -5.06
CA PRO A 72 2.48 -8.55 -5.16
C PRO A 72 3.62 -7.52 -5.04
N LEU A 73 4.66 -7.82 -4.25
CA LEU A 73 5.83 -6.96 -4.17
C LEU A 73 6.92 -7.49 -5.10
N PRO A 74 7.43 -6.70 -6.06
CA PRO A 74 8.45 -7.16 -7.00
C PRO A 74 9.80 -7.38 -6.31
N THR A 75 10.69 -8.12 -6.99
CA THR A 75 12.10 -8.23 -6.62
C THR A 75 12.95 -7.80 -7.82
N PRO A 76 13.79 -6.76 -7.70
CA PRO A 76 14.02 -5.95 -6.49
C PRO A 76 12.79 -5.10 -6.12
N ALA A 77 12.63 -4.83 -4.83
CA ALA A 77 11.52 -4.04 -4.33
C ALA A 77 11.79 -2.52 -4.49
N PRO A 78 10.75 -1.69 -4.72
CA PRO A 78 10.90 -0.24 -4.75
C PRO A 78 11.26 0.31 -3.37
N ALA A 79 11.86 1.51 -3.32
CA ALA A 79 12.04 2.22 -2.05
C ALA A 79 10.68 2.52 -1.40
N GLY A 80 10.63 2.51 -0.06
CA GLY A 80 9.40 2.76 0.70
C GLY A 80 8.44 1.58 0.80
N VAL A 81 8.77 0.43 0.19
CA VAL A 81 7.96 -0.80 0.26
C VAL A 81 7.79 -1.33 1.69
N GLU A 82 8.74 -1.01 2.58
CA GLU A 82 8.73 -1.37 3.98
C GLU A 82 7.51 -0.84 4.73
N TRP A 83 6.90 0.27 4.27
CA TRP A 83 5.63 0.78 4.80
C TRP A 83 4.44 -0.12 4.46
N ILE A 84 4.43 -0.73 3.25
CA ILE A 84 3.43 -1.74 2.87
C ILE A 84 3.61 -2.99 3.74
N VAL A 85 4.86 -3.40 3.98
CA VAL A 85 5.17 -4.53 4.86
C VAL A 85 4.71 -4.25 6.29
N ALA A 86 5.01 -3.07 6.83
CA ALA A 86 4.57 -2.65 8.16
C ALA A 86 3.04 -2.65 8.30
N TYR A 87 2.30 -2.10 7.31
CA TYR A 87 0.84 -2.14 7.30
C TYR A 87 0.29 -3.57 7.29
N ARG A 88 0.90 -4.49 6.53
CA ARG A 88 0.53 -5.91 6.52
C ARG A 88 0.74 -6.59 7.87
N HIS A 89 1.82 -6.27 8.58
CA HIS A 89 2.07 -6.79 9.93
C HIS A 89 1.05 -6.25 10.92
N TRP A 90 0.78 -4.94 10.86
CA TRP A 90 -0.24 -4.28 11.68
C TRP A 90 -1.64 -4.91 11.50
N ARG A 91 -2.11 -5.09 10.25
CA ARG A 91 -3.41 -5.73 9.96
C ARG A 91 -3.54 -7.16 10.46
N ARG A 92 -2.44 -7.90 10.58
CA ARG A 92 -2.43 -9.28 11.10
C ARG A 92 -2.32 -9.35 12.63
N GLY A 93 -2.15 -8.22 13.31
CA GLY A 93 -1.86 -8.19 14.75
C GLY A 93 -0.53 -8.85 15.12
N SER A 94 0.42 -8.91 14.18
CA SER A 94 1.73 -9.57 14.35
C SER A 94 2.86 -8.55 14.39
N TRP A 95 2.73 -7.55 15.27
CA TRP A 95 3.65 -6.42 15.41
C TRP A 95 4.05 -6.18 16.86
#